data_AF-A0A967JX37-F1
#
_entry.id   AF-A0A967JX37-F1
#
_cell.length_a   1.000
_cell.length_b   1.000
_cell.length_c   1.000
_cell.angle_alpha   90.00
_cell.angle_beta   90.00
_cell.angle_gamma   90.00
#
_symmetry.space_group_name_H-M   'P 1'
#
loop_
_entity.id
_entity.type
_entity.pdbx_description
1 polymer ?
#
loop_
_entity_poly.entity_id
_entity_poly.type
_entity_poly.pdbx_seq_one_letter_code
_entity_poly.pdbx_strand_id
1 'polypeptide(L)'
;GEGWAISRATLKHERNLIGNPRLMSTQFDNLLALAKRTLRQGRPAIEDPGVRDRIAEIEGYVRAVETTNLRMLSATVRGEELKAMLPMMMIKLYSTDVMQRIAKLA
;
A
#
# COMPACT_ATOMS: atom_id res chain seq x y z
N GLY A 1 -28.23 -17.85 -15.99
CA GLY A 1 -27.07 -18.47 -15.32
C GLY A 1 -26.44 -17.48 -14.36
N GLU A 2 -25.72 -17.96 -13.34
CA GLU A 2 -25.20 -17.15 -12.22
C GLU A 2 -23.72 -16.75 -12.32
N GLY A 3 -23.07 -17.00 -13.47
CA GLY A 3 -21.62 -16.82 -13.64
C GLY A 3 -21.09 -15.43 -13.22
N TRP A 4 -21.83 -14.36 -13.51
CA TRP A 4 -21.45 -12.99 -13.11
C TRP A 4 -21.39 -12.78 -11.59
N ALA A 5 -22.34 -13.37 -10.85
CA ALA A 5 -22.38 -13.24 -9.40
C ALA A 5 -21.20 -13.99 -8.76
N ILE A 6 -20.92 -15.20 -9.26
CA ILE A 6 -19.80 -16.03 -8.81
C ILE A 6 -18.46 -15.32 -9.09
N SER A 7 -18.23 -14.83 -10.31
CA SER A 7 -16.97 -14.13 -10.65
C SER A 7 -16.72 -12.88 -9.80
N ARG A 8 -17.76 -12.11 -9.50
CA ARG A 8 -17.64 -10.92 -8.64
C ARG A 8 -17.26 -11.27 -7.19
N ALA A 9 -17.81 -12.35 -6.65
CA ALA A 9 -17.47 -12.82 -5.31
C ALA A 9 -15.98 -13.23 -5.24
N THR A 10 -15.50 -13.97 -6.24
CA THR A 10 -14.08 -14.36 -6.32
C THR A 10 -13.14 -13.15 -6.44
N LEU A 11 -13.43 -12.22 -7.34
CA LEU A 11 -12.62 -11.00 -7.54
C LEU A 11 -12.53 -10.10 -6.30
N LYS A 12 -13.55 -10.16 -5.42
CA LYS A 12 -13.52 -9.45 -4.14
C LYS A 12 -12.46 -10.07 -3.21
N HIS A 13 -12.41 -11.40 -3.12
CA HIS A 13 -11.40 -12.10 -2.31
C HIS A 13 -9.98 -11.86 -2.83
N GLU A 14 -9.79 -11.89 -4.15
CA GLU A 14 -8.49 -11.64 -4.77
C GLU A 14 -7.98 -10.19 -4.56
N ARG A 15 -8.88 -9.19 -4.58
CA ARG A 15 -8.49 -7.79 -4.29
C ARG A 15 -7.93 -7.60 -2.88
N ASN A 16 -8.44 -8.35 -1.91
CA ASN A 16 -7.89 -8.31 -0.56
C ASN A 16 -6.47 -8.93 -0.49
N LEU A 17 -6.16 -9.90 -1.35
CA LEU A 17 -4.81 -10.48 -1.45
C LEU A 17 -3.81 -9.52 -2.12
N ILE A 18 -4.24 -8.76 -3.13
CA ILE A 18 -3.41 -7.75 -3.83
C ILE A 18 -3.10 -6.55 -2.90
N GLY A 19 -3.99 -6.25 -1.96
CA GLY A 19 -3.80 -5.20 -0.96
C GLY A 19 -2.87 -5.56 0.21
N ASN A 20 -2.11 -6.66 0.15
CA ASN A 20 -1.31 -7.17 1.27
C ASN A 20 -0.39 -6.07 1.87
N PRO A 21 -0.75 -5.51 3.04
CA PRO A 21 -0.02 -4.38 3.58
C PRO A 21 1.41 -4.74 3.97
N ARG A 22 1.66 -5.99 4.40
CA ARG A 22 3.00 -6.44 4.81
C ARG A 22 4.01 -6.35 3.69
N LEU A 23 3.63 -6.75 2.47
CA LEU A 23 4.53 -6.68 1.31
C LEU A 23 4.98 -5.24 1.07
N MET A 24 4.03 -4.31 1.14
CA MET A 24 4.30 -2.89 0.92
C MET A 24 5.15 -2.28 2.05
N SER A 25 4.89 -2.63 3.32
CA SER A 25 5.73 -2.21 4.45
C SER A 25 7.16 -2.74 4.29
N THR A 26 7.35 -4.01 3.90
CA THR A 26 8.67 -4.56 3.61
C THR A 26 9.39 -3.82 2.49
N GLN A 27 8.69 -3.45 1.41
CA GLN A 27 9.33 -2.68 0.34
C GLN A 27 9.70 -1.25 0.76
N PHE A 28 8.90 -0.64 1.64
CA PHE A 28 9.25 0.63 2.23
C PHE A 28 10.50 0.54 3.13
N ASP A 29 10.60 -0.51 3.95
CA ASP A 29 11.79 -0.75 4.78
C ASP A 29 13.05 -0.95 3.91
N ASN A 30 12.92 -1.65 2.79
CA ASN A 30 14.00 -1.81 1.81
C ASN A 30 14.43 -0.48 1.19
N LEU A 31 13.48 0.40 0.85
CA LEU A 31 13.73 1.75 0.35
C LEU A 31 14.48 2.59 1.39
N LEU A 32 14.06 2.54 2.66
CA LEU A 32 14.72 3.26 3.75
C LEU A 32 16.15 2.75 3.96
N ALA A 33 16.36 1.43 3.92
CA ALA A 33 17.67 0.82 3.99
C ALA A 33 18.56 1.20 2.80
N LEU A 34 17.98 1.37 1.60
CA LEU A 34 18.70 1.85 0.41
C LEU A 34 19.13 3.31 0.58
N ALA A 35 18.22 4.19 0.99
CA ALA A 35 18.52 5.60 1.20
C ALA A 35 19.63 5.83 2.25
N LYS A 36 19.71 4.96 3.27
CA LYS A 36 20.77 5.00 4.30
C LYS A 36 22.15 4.60 3.78
N ARG A 37 22.25 3.66 2.82
CA ARG A 37 23.53 3.14 2.32
C ARG A 37 24.01 3.79 1.02
N THR A 38 23.10 4.35 0.23
CA THR A 38 23.44 4.99 -1.04
C THR A 38 24.00 6.38 -0.76
N LEU A 39 25.12 6.72 -1.38
CA LEU A 39 25.70 8.06 -1.27
C LEU A 39 25.20 8.97 -2.40
N ARG A 40 24.85 10.20 -2.04
CA ARG A 40 24.50 11.30 -2.93
C ARG A 40 25.31 12.52 -2.50
N GLN A 41 26.16 13.04 -3.40
CA GLN A 41 27.07 14.14 -3.09
C GLN A 41 27.97 13.87 -1.86
N GLY A 42 28.44 12.63 -1.72
CA GLY A 42 29.36 12.23 -0.64
C GLY A 42 28.69 11.98 0.72
N ARG A 43 27.37 12.17 0.86
CA ARG A 43 26.61 11.88 2.08
C ARG A 43 25.51 10.86 1.81
N PRO A 44 25.05 10.10 2.83
CA PRO A 44 23.90 9.21 2.68
C PRO A 44 22.70 9.92 2.03
N ALA A 45 22.04 9.27 1.08
CA ALA A 45 20.92 9.85 0.33
C ALA A 45 19.75 10.22 1.25
N ILE A 46 19.60 9.54 2.39
CA ILE A 46 18.63 9.89 3.44
C ILE A 46 18.90 11.26 4.09
N GLU A 47 20.06 11.89 3.88
CA GLU A 47 20.33 13.26 4.35
C GLU A 47 19.95 14.33 3.32
N ASP A 48 19.68 13.96 2.07
CA ASP A 48 19.21 14.87 1.03
C ASP A 48 17.74 15.29 1.35
N PRO A 49 17.44 16.59 1.48
CA PRO A 49 16.10 17.05 1.84
C PRO A 49 15.01 16.55 0.87
N GLY A 50 15.27 16.52 -0.43
CA GLY A 50 14.30 16.08 -1.42
C GLY A 50 14.02 14.57 -1.34
N VAL A 51 15.05 13.77 -1.05
CA VAL A 51 14.89 12.34 -0.78
C VAL A 51 14.07 12.11 0.49
N ARG A 52 14.37 12.86 1.57
CA ARG A 52 13.64 12.76 2.84
C ARG A 52 12.16 13.09 2.67
N ASP A 53 11.85 14.19 1.97
CA ASP A 53 10.48 14.62 1.75
C ASP A 53 9.69 13.55 0.97
N ARG A 54 10.32 12.94 -0.04
CA ARG A 54 9.67 11.88 -0.80
C ARG A 54 9.48 10.59 -0.01
N ILE A 55 10.44 10.22 0.84
CA ILE A 55 10.30 9.08 1.76
C ILE A 55 9.15 9.32 2.74
N ALA A 56 9.05 10.52 3.33
CA ALA A 56 8.00 10.88 4.26
C ALA A 56 6.60 10.84 3.61
N GLU A 57 6.49 11.33 2.38
CA GLU A 57 5.24 11.22 1.60
C GLU A 57 4.85 9.76 1.37
N ILE A 58 5.80 8.92 0.95
CA ILE A 58 5.56 7.49 0.71
C ILE A 58 5.12 6.81 2.02
N GLU A 59 5.78 7.09 3.15
CA GLU A 59 5.40 6.54 4.45
C GLU A 59 3.94 6.86 4.80
N GLY A 60 3.51 8.11 4.58
CA GLY A 60 2.12 8.51 4.81
C GLY A 60 1.12 7.64 4.04
N TYR A 61 1.41 7.35 2.77
CA TYR A 61 0.57 6.46 1.98
C TYR A 61 0.64 4.99 2.43
N VAL A 62 1.82 4.50 2.84
CA VAL A 62 1.98 3.15 3.39
C VAL A 62 1.08 2.98 4.62
N ARG A 63 1.11 3.93 5.56
CA ARG A 63 0.24 3.94 6.76
C ARG A 63 -1.24 4.04 6.41
N ALA A 64 -1.60 4.82 5.39
CA ALA A 64 -2.98 4.93 4.93
C ALA A 64 -3.52 3.59 4.41
N VAL A 65 -2.73 2.86 3.62
CA VAL A 65 -3.11 1.54 3.10
C VAL A 65 -3.15 0.49 4.22
N GLU A 66 -2.22 0.51 5.18
CA GLU A 66 -2.26 -0.35 6.38
C GLU A 66 -3.56 -0.15 7.17
N THR A 67 -3.90 1.10 7.48
CA THR A 67 -5.08 1.46 8.26
C THR A 67 -6.37 1.13 7.52
N THR A 68 -6.39 1.34 6.19
CA THR A 68 -7.53 1.00 5.34
C THR A 68 -7.78 -0.52 5.32
N ASN A 69 -6.72 -1.32 5.24
CA ASN A 69 -6.83 -2.78 5.34
C ASN A 69 -7.42 -3.22 6.69
N LEU A 70 -6.97 -2.63 7.81
CA LEU A 70 -7.51 -2.93 9.14
C LEU A 70 -8.99 -2.56 9.25
N ARG A 71 -9.40 -1.43 8.66
CA ARG A 71 -10.81 -1.02 8.60
C ARG A 71 -11.66 -1.99 7.79
N MET A 72 -11.17 -2.44 6.65
CA MET A 72 -11.85 -3.44 5.81
C MET A 72 -11.99 -4.77 6.54
N LEU A 73 -10.90 -5.27 7.15
CA LEU A 73 -10.92 -6.49 7.96
C LEU A 73 -11.95 -6.39 9.09
N SER A 74 -11.94 -5.28 9.83
CA SER A 74 -12.88 -5.03 10.93
C SER A 74 -14.33 -5.04 10.46
N ALA A 75 -14.61 -4.42 9.30
CA ALA A 75 -15.95 -4.42 8.72
C ALA A 75 -16.39 -5.85 8.30
N THR A 76 -15.49 -6.62 7.67
CA THR A 76 -15.77 -8.01 7.28
C THR A 76 -16.05 -8.89 8.50
N VAL A 77 -15.24 -8.82 9.55
CA VAL A 77 -15.43 -9.61 10.78
C VAL A 77 -16.75 -9.27 11.48
N ARG A 78 -17.22 -8.01 11.40
CA ARG A 78 -18.50 -7.57 11.96
C ARG A 78 -19.71 -7.80 11.04
N GLY A 79 -19.51 -8.30 9.82
CA GLY A 79 -20.59 -8.42 8.83
C GLY A 79 -21.06 -7.07 8.27
N GLU A 80 -20.28 -6.01 8.42
CA GLU A 80 -20.61 -4.62 8.04
C GLU A 80 -19.90 -4.16 6.77
N GLU A 81 -19.66 -5.08 5.82
CA GLU A 81 -18.83 -4.84 4.64
C GLU A 81 -19.26 -3.62 3.80
N LEU A 82 -20.56 -3.33 3.75
CA LEU A 82 -21.08 -2.14 3.06
C LEU A 82 -20.49 -0.83 3.62
N LYS A 83 -20.16 -0.76 4.92
CA LYS A 83 -19.49 0.41 5.53
C LYS A 83 -18.03 0.59 5.07
N ALA A 84 -17.44 -0.45 4.51
CA ALA A 84 -16.09 -0.44 3.93
C ALA A 84 -16.09 -0.65 2.41
N MET A 85 -17.24 -0.47 1.74
CA MET A 85 -17.35 -0.71 0.30
C MET A 85 -16.45 0.21 -0.53
N LEU A 86 -16.42 1.51 -0.22
CA LEU A 86 -15.57 2.47 -0.91
C LEU A 86 -14.07 2.09 -0.82
N PRO A 87 -13.47 1.88 0.37
CA PRO A 87 -12.08 1.45 0.44
C PRO A 87 -11.83 0.10 -0.23
N MET A 88 -12.77 -0.86 -0.19
CA MET A 88 -12.64 -2.13 -0.92
C MET A 88 -12.50 -1.96 -2.44
N MET A 89 -13.15 -0.96 -3.04
CA MET A 89 -13.03 -0.67 -4.46
C MET A 89 -11.75 0.11 -4.80
N MET A 90 -11.28 0.93 -3.86
CA MET A 90 -10.13 1.82 -4.06
C MET A 90 -8.79 1.16 -3.72
N ILE A 91 -8.77 0.14 -2.86
CA ILE A 91 -7.52 -0.42 -2.30
C ILE A 91 -6.55 -0.86 -3.39
N LYS A 92 -7.05 -1.50 -4.45
CA LYS A 92 -6.20 -1.92 -5.58
C LYS A 92 -5.48 -0.73 -6.19
N LEU A 93 -6.19 0.37 -6.45
CA LEU A 93 -5.64 1.55 -7.09
C LEU A 93 -4.51 2.13 -6.24
N TYR A 94 -4.80 2.41 -4.96
CA TYR A 94 -3.82 3.00 -4.05
C TYR A 94 -2.64 2.07 -3.78
N SER A 95 -2.86 0.78 -3.51
CA SER A 95 -1.78 -0.17 -3.30
C SER A 95 -0.81 -0.22 -4.50
N THR A 96 -1.33 -0.21 -5.74
CA THR A 96 -0.46 -0.18 -6.91
C THR A 96 0.25 1.16 -7.12
N ASP A 97 -0.41 2.29 -6.86
CA ASP A 97 0.20 3.62 -6.95
C ASP A 97 1.35 3.78 -5.95
N VAL A 98 1.16 3.35 -4.70
CA VAL A 98 2.18 3.44 -3.65
C VAL A 98 3.39 2.57 -3.99
N MET A 99 3.17 1.34 -4.47
CA MET A 99 4.27 0.47 -4.89
C MET A 99 5.05 1.08 -6.07
N GLN A 100 4.37 1.75 -7.01
CA GLN A 100 5.04 2.50 -8.07
C GLN A 100 5.84 3.69 -7.54
N ARG A 101 5.36 4.39 -6.50
CA ARG A 101 6.11 5.49 -5.86
C ARG A 101 7.38 4.98 -5.17
N ILE A 102 7.29 3.83 -4.47
CA ILE A 102 8.44 3.16 -3.88
C ILE A 102 9.44 2.80 -4.97
N ALA A 103 8.99 2.13 -6.04
CA ALA A 103 9.85 1.69 -7.14
C ALA A 103 10.48 2.85 -7.94
N LYS A 104 9.84 4.02 -8.00
CA LYS A 104 10.38 5.21 -8.68
C LYS A 104 11.45 5.93 -7.86
N LEU A 105 11.44 5.79 -6.53
CA LEU A 105 12.43 6.42 -5.66
C LEU A 105 13.62 5.51 -5.35
N ALA A 106 13.39 4.19 -5.34
CA ALA A 106 14.44 3.18 -5.21
C ALA A 106 15.38 3.19 -6.42
#